data_AF-A0AAU1DCA4-F1
#
_entry.id   AF-A0AAU1DCA4-F1
#
_cell.length_a   1.000
_cell.length_b   1.000
_cell.length_c   1.000
_cell.angle_alpha   90.00
_cell.angle_beta   90.00
_cell.angle_gamma   90.00
#
_symmetry.space_group_name_H-M   'P 1'
#
loop_
_entity.id
_entity.type
_entity.pdbx_description
1 polymer ?
#
loop_
_entity_poly.entity_id
_entity_poly.type
_entity_poly.pdbx_seq_one_letter_code
_entity_poly.pdbx_strand_id
1 'polypeptide(L)'
;MSTRTRRLAVALLVVLAACWGTYQWLASEFRQAKDRRDLHDLTRSLPWANETLLVPDAVRHETDAMAWANAGSFKVTFRKGPQVGGHGPMIEYAMHRKEEDGSEPVDVVSCGATKIVTCTDLGHGLRQVVTHDTDSSDPALALYQDAGSLLITVRGYDGPLDVSLLRDVLAHTHRPTDDELLSLLRPPGYQTDWR
;
A
#
# COMPACT_ATOMS: atom_id res chain seq x y z
N MET A 1 52.89 -5.92 -29.23
CA MET A 1 52.56 -4.78 -28.34
C MET A 1 53.69 -4.57 -27.35
N SER A 2 54.23 -3.35 -27.26
CA SER A 2 55.26 -2.97 -26.29
C SER A 2 54.77 -3.13 -24.84
N THR A 3 55.64 -3.47 -23.91
CA THR A 3 55.36 -3.50 -22.46
C THR A 3 54.80 -2.17 -21.94
N ARG A 4 55.12 -1.04 -22.59
CA ARG A 4 54.52 0.27 -22.28
C ARG A 4 53.04 0.35 -22.63
N THR A 5 52.61 -0.17 -23.78
CA THR A 5 51.18 -0.11 -24.17
C THR A 5 50.31 -1.03 -23.31
N ARG A 6 50.83 -2.18 -22.85
CA ARG A 6 50.12 -3.02 -21.87
C ARG A 6 49.94 -2.33 -20.52
N ARG A 7 50.99 -1.69 -19.99
CA ARG A 7 50.90 -0.97 -18.71
C ARG A 7 49.92 0.20 -18.77
N LEU A 8 49.91 0.93 -19.89
CA LEU A 8 49.03 2.06 -20.10
C LEU A 8 47.56 1.61 -20.21
N ALA A 9 47.30 0.50 -20.91
CA ALA A 9 45.95 -0.08 -21.01
C ALA A 9 45.42 -0.57 -19.64
N VAL A 10 46.26 -1.21 -18.83
CA VAL A 10 45.88 -1.65 -17.47
C VAL A 10 45.61 -0.45 -16.56
N ALA A 11 46.46 0.57 -16.60
CA ALA A 11 46.24 1.79 -15.82
C ALA A 11 44.91 2.48 -16.19
N LEU A 12 44.59 2.53 -17.49
CA LEU A 12 43.35 3.14 -17.97
C LEU A 12 42.11 2.34 -17.56
N LEU A 13 42.18 1.01 -17.57
CA LEU A 13 41.12 0.13 -17.05
C LEU A 13 40.91 0.33 -15.55
N VAL A 14 41.98 0.46 -14.76
CA VAL A 14 41.88 0.72 -13.32
C VAL A 14 41.22 2.07 -13.04
N VAL A 15 41.58 3.12 -13.79
CA VAL A 15 40.95 4.44 -13.68
C VAL A 15 39.47 4.37 -14.05
N LEU A 16 39.12 3.71 -15.16
CA LEU A 16 37.72 3.55 -15.56
C LEU A 16 36.91 2.78 -14.52
N ALA A 17 37.46 1.70 -13.95
CA ALA A 17 36.80 0.94 -12.90
C ALA A 17 36.58 1.77 -11.63
N ALA A 18 37.56 2.61 -11.24
CA ALA A 18 37.44 3.51 -10.10
C ALA A 18 36.40 4.62 -10.34
N CYS A 19 36.40 5.23 -11.52
CA CYS A 19 35.39 6.21 -11.94
C CYS A 19 33.99 5.59 -11.97
N TRP A 20 33.86 4.36 -12.47
CA TRP A 20 32.59 3.65 -12.50
C TRP A 20 32.09 3.30 -11.09
N GLY A 21 32.96 2.78 -10.22
CA GLY A 21 32.61 2.43 -8.85
C GLY A 21 32.17 3.64 -8.03
N THR A 22 32.89 4.77 -8.15
CA THR A 22 32.52 6.02 -7.47
C THR A 22 31.20 6.59 -7.99
N TYR A 23 30.96 6.54 -9.31
CA TYR A 23 29.69 6.95 -9.89
C TYR A 23 28.51 6.09 -9.40
N GLN A 24 28.66 4.77 -9.38
CA GLN A 24 27.61 3.86 -8.89
C GLN A 24 27.29 4.11 -7.42
N TRP A 25 28.31 4.36 -6.59
CA TRP A 25 28.12 4.68 -5.18
C TRP A 25 27.39 6.02 -4.97
N LEU A 26 27.80 7.08 -5.67
CA LEU A 26 27.09 8.37 -5.66
C LEU A 26 25.63 8.23 -6.11
N ALA A 27 25.40 7.45 -7.17
CA ALA A 27 24.06 7.19 -7.68
C ALA A 27 23.20 6.37 -6.70
N SER A 28 23.77 5.46 -5.91
CA SER A 28 23.01 4.76 -4.86
C SER A 28 22.67 5.67 -3.68
N GLU A 29 23.62 6.49 -3.22
CA GLU A 29 23.40 7.43 -2.10
C GLU A 29 22.32 8.46 -2.45
N PHE A 30 22.37 9.01 -3.67
CA PHE A 30 21.36 9.95 -4.15
C PHE A 30 19.96 9.31 -4.22
N ARG A 31 19.86 8.07 -4.71
CA ARG A 31 18.60 7.33 -4.75
C ARG A 31 18.06 7.09 -3.34
N GLN A 32 18.89 6.61 -2.41
CA GLN A 32 18.48 6.38 -1.02
C GLN A 32 18.05 7.67 -0.30
N ALA A 33 18.74 8.79 -0.55
CA ALA A 33 18.34 10.09 0.00
C ALA A 33 16.98 10.55 -0.55
N LYS A 34 16.75 10.36 -1.85
CA LYS A 34 15.45 10.65 -2.49
C LYS A 34 14.35 9.74 -1.93
N ASP A 35 14.60 8.45 -1.86
CA ASP A 35 13.60 7.47 -1.39
C ASP A 35 13.18 7.75 0.05
N ARG A 36 14.12 8.10 0.94
CA ARG A 36 13.80 8.54 2.31
C ARG A 36 12.96 9.82 2.35
N ARG A 37 13.30 10.83 1.53
CA ARG A 37 12.53 12.08 1.46
C ARG A 37 11.12 11.82 0.93
N ASP A 38 11.02 11.08 -0.16
CA ASP A 38 9.74 10.82 -0.82
C ASP A 38 8.83 9.99 0.09
N LEU A 39 9.38 8.98 0.79
CA LEU A 39 8.63 8.21 1.78
C LEU A 39 8.14 9.11 2.92
N HIS A 40 9.02 9.95 3.48
CA HIS A 40 8.64 10.92 4.50
C HIS A 40 7.51 11.84 4.01
N ASP A 41 7.62 12.39 2.80
CA ASP A 41 6.60 13.29 2.25
C ASP A 41 5.25 12.59 2.04
N LEU A 42 5.28 11.34 1.57
CA LEU A 42 4.10 10.52 1.33
C LEU A 42 3.42 10.10 2.64
N THR A 43 4.18 9.86 3.71
CA THR A 43 3.64 9.42 5.00
C THR A 43 3.47 10.54 6.03
N ARG A 44 3.94 11.78 5.76
CA ARG A 44 3.95 12.91 6.72
C ARG A 44 2.61 13.23 7.36
N SER A 45 1.52 12.89 6.68
CA SER A 45 0.17 13.19 7.15
C SER A 45 -0.35 12.14 8.12
N LEU A 46 0.22 10.93 8.13
CA LEU A 46 -0.24 9.86 9.00
C LEU A 46 -0.05 10.24 10.46
N PRO A 47 -1.04 9.94 11.32
CA PRO A 47 -0.95 10.23 12.74
C PRO A 47 -0.11 9.18 13.51
N TRP A 48 0.44 8.19 12.81
CA TRP A 48 1.20 7.08 13.37
C TRP A 48 2.48 6.84 12.57
N ALA A 49 3.44 6.15 13.18
CA ALA A 49 4.73 5.87 12.57
C ALA A 49 4.66 4.72 11.56
N ASN A 50 5.54 4.71 10.56
CA ASN A 50 5.51 3.75 9.45
C ASN A 50 5.58 2.29 9.93
N GLU A 51 6.31 2.02 11.02
CA GLU A 51 6.46 0.69 11.63
C GLU A 51 5.18 0.13 12.26
N THR A 52 4.15 0.96 12.42
CA THR A 52 2.82 0.54 12.88
C THR A 52 1.92 0.14 11.72
N LEU A 53 2.28 0.47 10.49
CA LEU A 53 1.51 0.13 9.30
C LEU A 53 1.51 -1.38 9.07
N LEU A 54 0.38 -1.84 8.56
CA LEU A 54 0.17 -3.22 8.14
C LEU A 54 -0.27 -3.23 6.69
N VAL A 55 0.27 -4.18 5.93
CA VAL A 55 -0.06 -4.41 4.52
C VAL A 55 -0.48 -5.86 4.35
N PRO A 56 -1.55 -6.18 3.60
CA PRO A 56 -1.90 -7.56 3.29
C PRO A 56 -0.81 -8.30 2.52
N ASP A 57 -0.53 -9.55 2.89
CA ASP A 57 0.50 -10.37 2.23
C ASP A 57 0.25 -10.56 0.72
N ALA A 58 -1.04 -10.59 0.35
CA ALA A 58 -1.47 -10.74 -1.05
C ALA A 58 -0.94 -9.63 -1.97
N VAL A 59 -0.67 -8.43 -1.46
CA VAL A 59 -0.19 -7.27 -2.22
C VAL A 59 1.13 -7.57 -2.95
N ARG A 60 1.99 -8.40 -2.37
CA ARG A 60 3.32 -8.74 -2.94
C ARG A 60 3.25 -9.47 -4.28
N HIS A 61 2.08 -10.00 -4.63
CA HIS A 61 1.87 -10.78 -5.84
C HIS A 61 1.11 -10.01 -6.93
N GLU A 62 0.73 -8.76 -6.66
CA GLU A 62 -0.20 -8.00 -7.50
C GLU A 62 0.49 -6.75 -8.06
N THR A 63 0.40 -6.58 -9.38
CA THR A 63 1.09 -5.47 -10.09
C THR A 63 0.29 -4.18 -10.14
N ASP A 64 -1.01 -4.24 -9.83
CA ASP A 64 -1.92 -3.09 -9.77
C ASP A 64 -2.17 -2.60 -8.34
N ALA A 65 -1.46 -3.16 -7.36
CA ALA A 65 -1.56 -2.75 -5.97
C ALA A 65 -1.06 -1.31 -5.77
N MET A 66 -1.81 -0.53 -5.01
CA MET A 66 -1.51 0.86 -4.73
C MET A 66 -1.97 1.25 -3.33
N ALA A 67 -1.29 2.21 -2.72
CA ALA A 67 -1.62 2.71 -1.40
C ALA A 67 -1.79 4.23 -1.35
N TRP A 68 -2.53 4.70 -0.34
CA TRP A 68 -2.68 6.10 -0.01
C TRP A 68 -2.53 6.31 1.48
N ALA A 69 -1.88 7.41 1.84
CA ALA A 69 -1.72 7.86 3.21
C ALA A 69 -2.32 9.26 3.35
N ASN A 70 -3.19 9.45 4.34
CA ASN A 70 -3.78 10.74 4.70
C ASN A 70 -3.92 10.86 6.23
N ALA A 71 -4.35 12.02 6.72
CA ALA A 71 -4.42 12.29 8.15
C ALA A 71 -5.32 11.37 8.98
N GLY A 72 -6.28 10.69 8.34
CA GLY A 72 -7.21 9.78 9.02
C GLY A 72 -7.00 8.32 8.71
N SER A 73 -6.24 7.98 7.65
CA SER A 73 -6.17 6.60 7.16
C SER A 73 -4.94 6.28 6.33
N PHE A 74 -4.55 5.01 6.40
CA PHE A 74 -3.68 4.34 5.44
C PHE A 74 -4.50 3.29 4.70
N LYS A 75 -4.51 3.34 3.36
CA LYS A 75 -5.34 2.47 2.52
C LYS A 75 -4.46 1.76 1.51
N VAL A 76 -4.74 0.49 1.24
CA VAL A 76 -4.11 -0.32 0.21
C VAL A 76 -5.21 -0.99 -0.61
N THR A 77 -5.17 -0.78 -1.92
CA THR A 77 -6.10 -1.39 -2.86
C THR A 77 -5.33 -2.32 -3.79
N PHE A 78 -5.81 -3.54 -3.94
CA PHE A 78 -5.19 -4.58 -4.77
C PHE A 78 -6.25 -5.56 -5.28
N ARG A 79 -6.00 -6.17 -6.42
CA ARG A 79 -6.86 -7.25 -6.92
C ARG A 79 -6.44 -8.57 -6.28
N LYS A 80 -7.37 -9.36 -5.72
CA LYS A 80 -7.02 -10.68 -5.15
C LYS A 80 -7.11 -11.79 -6.20
N GLY A 81 -5.96 -12.12 -6.79
CA GLY A 81 -5.71 -13.27 -7.67
C GLY A 81 -6.33 -13.20 -9.08
N PRO A 82 -6.12 -14.25 -9.90
CA PRO A 82 -7.00 -14.60 -11.00
C PRO A 82 -7.96 -15.72 -10.55
N GLN A 83 -9.18 -15.38 -10.16
CA GLN A 83 -10.21 -16.40 -9.94
C GLN A 83 -10.91 -16.65 -11.27
N VAL A 84 -10.53 -17.73 -11.98
CA VAL A 84 -11.16 -18.25 -13.22
C VAL A 84 -11.57 -17.17 -14.23
N GLY A 85 -10.78 -16.96 -15.29
CA GLY A 85 -11.13 -16.03 -16.37
C GLY A 85 -10.58 -14.61 -16.24
N GLY A 86 -9.66 -14.37 -15.30
CA GLY A 86 -8.70 -13.26 -15.39
C GLY A 86 -8.98 -12.00 -14.55
N HIS A 87 -10.06 -11.95 -13.77
CA HIS A 87 -10.35 -10.79 -12.91
C HIS A 87 -10.86 -11.22 -11.54
N GLY A 88 -9.97 -11.34 -10.55
CA GLY A 88 -10.36 -11.49 -9.13
C GLY A 88 -11.00 -10.22 -8.56
N PRO A 89 -11.65 -10.31 -7.37
CA PRO A 89 -12.27 -9.17 -6.73
C PRO A 89 -11.23 -8.10 -6.37
N MET A 90 -11.65 -6.84 -6.43
CA MET A 90 -10.86 -5.73 -5.92
C MET A 90 -11.02 -5.65 -4.41
N ILE A 91 -9.91 -5.59 -3.68
CA ILE A 91 -9.89 -5.52 -2.22
C ILE A 91 -9.30 -4.18 -1.80
N GLU A 92 -9.98 -3.49 -0.89
CA GLU A 92 -9.46 -2.34 -0.16
C GLU A 92 -9.23 -2.74 1.29
N TYR A 93 -7.97 -2.72 1.72
CA TYR A 93 -7.56 -2.80 3.12
C TYR A 93 -7.29 -1.39 3.62
N ALA A 94 -7.83 -1.01 4.77
CA ALA A 94 -7.55 0.29 5.34
C ALA A 94 -7.41 0.24 6.87
N MET A 95 -6.47 1.03 7.38
CA MET A 95 -6.33 1.34 8.79
C MET A 95 -6.80 2.76 9.00
N HIS A 96 -7.81 2.95 9.84
CA HIS A 96 -8.34 4.26 10.17
C HIS A 96 -8.08 4.61 11.63
N ARG A 97 -7.77 5.87 11.88
CA ARG A 97 -7.74 6.41 13.23
C ARG A 97 -9.18 6.56 13.71
N LYS A 98 -9.48 6.07 14.91
CA LYS A 98 -10.73 6.45 15.60
C LYS A 98 -10.60 7.87 16.15
N GLU A 99 -11.72 8.57 16.25
CA GLU A 99 -11.76 9.88 16.89
C GLU A 99 -11.34 9.78 18.37
N GLU A 100 -10.99 10.91 18.98
CA GLU A 100 -10.51 10.94 20.38
C GLU A 100 -11.54 10.42 21.39
N ASP A 101 -12.82 10.51 21.06
CA ASP A 101 -13.93 9.97 21.84
C ASP A 101 -14.17 8.46 21.59
N GLY A 102 -13.35 7.84 20.74
CA GLY A 102 -13.43 6.44 20.35
C GLY A 102 -14.44 6.16 19.24
N SER A 103 -15.07 7.19 18.66
CA SER A 103 -16.01 7.00 17.56
C SER A 103 -15.31 6.55 16.26
N GLU A 104 -16.03 5.73 15.50
CA GLU A 104 -15.57 5.26 14.18
C GLU A 104 -15.68 6.42 13.17
N PRO A 105 -14.73 6.55 12.23
CA PRO A 105 -14.79 7.59 11.22
C PRO A 105 -16.05 7.45 10.37
N VAL A 106 -16.75 8.57 10.17
CA VAL A 106 -18.01 8.59 9.42
C VAL A 106 -17.74 8.39 7.94
N ASP A 107 -18.29 7.30 7.39
CA ASP A 107 -18.36 7.12 5.94
C ASP A 107 -19.31 8.17 5.36
N VAL A 108 -18.77 9.18 4.68
CA VAL A 108 -19.57 10.31 4.17
C VAL A 108 -20.61 9.78 3.17
N VAL A 109 -21.88 10.07 3.45
CA VAL A 109 -22.99 9.80 2.52
C VAL A 109 -23.19 11.05 1.67
N SER A 110 -23.14 10.90 0.34
CA SER A 110 -23.51 11.99 -0.57
C SER A 110 -24.96 12.40 -0.31
N CYS A 111 -25.27 13.69 -0.31
CA CYS A 111 -26.58 14.24 0.11
C CYS A 111 -27.79 13.75 -0.73
N GLY A 112 -27.58 12.96 -1.79
CA GLY A 112 -28.64 12.33 -2.59
C GLY A 112 -28.62 10.79 -2.60
N ALA A 113 -27.70 10.14 -1.88
CA ALA A 113 -27.57 8.69 -1.87
C ALA A 113 -28.32 8.07 -0.69
N THR A 114 -29.16 7.06 -0.96
CA THR A 114 -29.73 6.20 0.08
C THR A 114 -28.80 5.00 0.26
N LYS A 115 -28.03 4.96 1.35
CA LYS A 115 -27.23 3.77 1.72
C LYS A 115 -27.97 2.99 2.79
N ILE A 116 -28.27 1.71 2.53
CA ILE A 116 -28.76 0.80 3.57
C ILE A 116 -27.57 -0.01 4.05
N VAL A 117 -27.26 0.07 5.35
CA VAL A 117 -26.13 -0.62 5.96
C VAL A 117 -26.65 -1.68 6.91
N THR A 118 -26.29 -2.94 6.66
CA THR A 118 -26.54 -4.05 7.59
C THR A 118 -25.25 -4.38 8.32
N CYS A 119 -25.28 -4.28 9.65
CA CYS A 119 -24.16 -4.62 10.53
C CYS A 119 -24.44 -5.92 11.29
N THR A 120 -23.55 -6.89 11.14
CA THR A 120 -23.59 -8.16 11.87
C THR A 120 -22.35 -8.27 12.75
N ASP A 121 -22.53 -8.37 14.06
CA ASP A 121 -21.44 -8.67 14.98
C ASP A 121 -21.00 -10.14 14.79
N LEU A 122 -19.72 -10.34 14.51
CA LEU A 122 -19.11 -11.66 14.35
C LEU A 122 -18.31 -12.09 15.59
N GLY A 123 -18.33 -11.29 16.66
CA GLY A 123 -17.58 -11.50 17.90
C GLY A 123 -16.11 -11.08 17.79
N HIS A 124 -15.43 -11.02 18.94
CA HIS A 124 -14.00 -10.71 19.04
C HIS A 124 -13.59 -9.36 18.40
N GLY A 125 -14.48 -8.37 18.44
CA GLY A 125 -14.24 -7.06 17.83
C GLY A 125 -14.35 -7.05 16.30
N LEU A 126 -14.86 -8.12 15.68
CA LEU A 126 -15.08 -8.22 14.25
C LEU A 126 -16.55 -7.97 13.90
N ARG A 127 -16.81 -7.07 12.96
CA ARG A 127 -18.15 -6.75 12.46
C ARG A 127 -18.17 -6.91 10.95
N GLN A 128 -19.18 -7.60 10.44
CA GLN A 128 -19.51 -7.61 9.03
C GLN A 128 -20.43 -6.45 8.71
N VAL A 129 -20.13 -5.73 7.65
CA VAL A 129 -20.91 -4.60 7.16
C VAL A 129 -21.26 -4.88 5.70
N VAL A 130 -22.55 -4.88 5.39
CA VAL A 130 -23.06 -4.98 4.02
C VAL A 130 -23.72 -3.65 3.68
N THR A 131 -23.22 -2.98 2.65
CA THR A 131 -23.80 -1.72 2.17
C THR A 131 -24.57 -1.99 0.88
N HIS A 132 -25.86 -1.70 0.88
CA HIS A 132 -26.75 -1.79 -0.29
C HIS A 132 -26.97 -0.40 -0.90
N ASP A 133 -27.45 -0.38 -2.15
CA ASP A 133 -27.84 0.82 -2.90
C ASP A 133 -26.70 1.85 -3.05
N THR A 134 -25.49 1.37 -3.32
CA THR A 134 -24.44 2.22 -3.87
C THR A 134 -24.74 2.53 -5.34
N ASP A 135 -24.30 3.69 -5.84
CA ASP A 135 -24.51 4.10 -7.26
C ASP A 135 -23.99 3.05 -8.28
N SER A 136 -23.13 2.13 -7.83
CA SER A 136 -22.81 0.85 -8.46
C SER A 136 -23.65 -0.27 -7.80
N SER A 137 -24.53 -0.89 -8.57
CA SER A 137 -25.64 -1.79 -8.17
C SER A 137 -25.31 -3.04 -7.33
N ASP A 138 -24.05 -3.29 -6.97
CA ASP A 138 -23.64 -4.47 -6.20
C ASP A 138 -23.41 -4.11 -4.72
N PRO A 139 -23.98 -4.87 -3.77
CA PRO A 139 -23.77 -4.61 -2.36
C PRO A 139 -22.30 -4.81 -2.01
N ALA A 140 -21.70 -3.81 -1.39
CA ALA A 140 -20.34 -3.91 -0.91
C ALA A 140 -20.30 -4.69 0.42
N LEU A 141 -19.54 -5.78 0.44
CA LEU A 141 -19.23 -6.53 1.66
C LEU A 141 -17.92 -6.01 2.27
N ALA A 142 -17.94 -5.73 3.56
CA ALA A 142 -16.77 -5.33 4.32
C ALA A 142 -16.70 -5.99 5.70
N LEU A 143 -15.48 -6.15 6.19
CA LEU A 143 -15.18 -6.54 7.57
C LEU A 143 -14.48 -5.39 8.28
N TYR A 144 -14.92 -5.14 9.49
CA TYR A 144 -14.45 -4.09 10.37
C TYR A 144 -13.88 -4.78 11.61
N GLN A 145 -12.61 -4.57 11.90
CA GLN A 145 -11.94 -5.09 13.08
C GLN A 145 -11.56 -3.93 13.98
N ASP A 146 -12.09 -3.97 15.20
CA ASP A 146 -11.66 -3.08 16.27
C ASP A 146 -10.26 -3.49 16.74
N ALA A 147 -9.30 -2.58 16.60
CA ALA A 147 -7.92 -2.74 17.05
C ALA A 147 -7.56 -1.65 18.08
N GLY A 148 -8.49 -1.31 18.97
CA GLY A 148 -8.30 -0.31 20.03
C GLY A 148 -8.49 1.10 19.48
N SER A 149 -7.40 1.88 19.39
CA SER A 149 -7.42 3.23 18.81
C SER A 149 -7.54 3.25 17.28
N LEU A 150 -7.51 2.08 16.66
CA LEU A 150 -7.60 1.88 15.22
C LEU A 150 -8.86 1.09 14.87
N LEU A 151 -9.40 1.41 13.70
CA LEU A 151 -10.39 0.59 13.01
C LEU A 151 -9.75 0.05 11.74
N ILE A 152 -9.63 -1.26 11.61
CA ILE A 152 -9.13 -1.90 10.40
C ILE A 152 -10.34 -2.33 9.57
N THR A 153 -10.39 -1.96 8.30
CA THR A 153 -11.46 -2.34 7.38
C THR A 153 -10.90 -3.12 6.21
N VAL A 154 -11.56 -4.21 5.82
CA VAL A 154 -11.33 -4.90 4.55
C VAL A 154 -12.62 -4.95 3.78
N ARG A 155 -12.63 -4.33 2.61
CA ARG A 155 -13.79 -4.23 1.74
C ARG A 155 -13.51 -4.87 0.40
N GLY A 156 -14.47 -5.60 -0.12
CA GLY A 156 -14.43 -6.16 -1.45
C GLY A 156 -15.33 -5.41 -2.42
N TYR A 157 -14.91 -5.35 -3.68
CA TYR A 157 -15.65 -4.84 -4.83
C TYR A 157 -15.49 -5.78 -6.03
N ASP A 158 -16.40 -5.68 -7.00
CA ASP A 158 -16.28 -6.22 -8.36
C ASP A 158 -15.81 -7.69 -8.46
N GLY A 159 -16.59 -8.63 -7.92
CA GLY A 159 -16.30 -10.06 -8.05
C GLY A 159 -17.02 -10.92 -6.99
N PRO A 160 -16.80 -12.25 -6.99
CA PRO A 160 -17.31 -13.13 -5.94
C PRO A 160 -16.65 -12.76 -4.61
N LEU A 161 -17.46 -12.32 -3.66
CA LEU A 161 -17.03 -11.91 -2.32
C LEU A 161 -17.69 -12.78 -1.27
N ASP A 162 -16.88 -13.27 -0.33
CA ASP A 162 -17.38 -13.92 0.87
C ASP A 162 -16.59 -13.48 2.12
N VAL A 163 -17.18 -13.74 3.28
CA VAL A 163 -16.60 -13.35 4.57
C VAL A 163 -15.28 -14.07 4.84
N SER A 164 -15.11 -15.31 4.38
CA SER A 164 -13.85 -16.06 4.55
C SER A 164 -12.69 -15.40 3.82
N LEU A 165 -12.91 -14.90 2.60
CA LEU A 165 -11.91 -14.21 1.80
C LEU A 165 -11.41 -12.95 2.51
N LEU A 166 -12.33 -12.16 3.06
CA LEU A 166 -12.00 -10.91 3.76
C LEU A 166 -11.33 -11.21 5.12
N ARG A 167 -11.77 -12.26 5.83
CA ARG A 167 -11.10 -12.73 7.06
C ARG A 167 -9.66 -13.17 6.79
N ASP A 168 -9.45 -13.86 5.68
CA ASP A 168 -8.12 -14.30 5.26
C ASP A 168 -7.18 -13.11 4.98
N VAL A 169 -7.68 -12.04 4.36
CA VAL A 169 -6.90 -10.79 4.19
C VAL A 169 -6.54 -10.15 5.53
N LEU A 170 -7.49 -10.07 6.48
CA LEU A 170 -7.24 -9.53 7.82
C LEU A 170 -6.21 -10.36 8.61
N ALA A 171 -6.26 -11.69 8.49
CA ALA A 171 -5.39 -12.60 9.22
C ALA A 171 -3.95 -12.61 8.69
N HIS A 172 -3.74 -12.25 7.42
CA HIS A 172 -2.44 -12.32 6.74
C HIS A 172 -1.96 -10.93 6.34
N THR A 173 -1.40 -10.24 7.32
CA THR A 173 -0.76 -8.93 7.15
C THR A 173 0.64 -8.95 7.72
N HIS A 174 1.50 -8.07 7.20
CA HIS A 174 2.86 -7.89 7.69
C HIS A 174 3.18 -6.40 7.85
N ARG A 175 4.27 -6.11 8.56
CA ARG A 175 4.87 -4.78 8.61
C ARG A 175 5.69 -4.58 7.34
N PRO A 176 5.34 -3.62 6.47
CA PRO A 176 6.06 -3.40 5.23
C PRO A 176 7.45 -2.81 5.51
N THR A 177 8.39 -3.06 4.61
CA THR A 177 9.65 -2.31 4.60
C THR A 177 9.42 -0.91 4.04
N ASP A 178 10.37 0.01 4.28
CA ASP A 178 10.33 1.34 3.67
C ASP A 178 10.27 1.28 2.14
N ASP A 179 11.01 0.34 1.53
CA ASP A 179 11.00 0.12 0.08
C ASP A 179 9.63 -0.38 -0.41
N GLU A 180 8.98 -1.28 0.35
CA GLU A 180 7.64 -1.79 0.04
C GLU A 180 6.60 -0.68 0.15
N LEU A 181 6.60 0.09 1.25
CA LEU A 181 5.73 1.26 1.41
C LEU A 181 5.91 2.26 0.29
N LEU A 182 7.16 2.60 -0.04
CA LEU A 182 7.46 3.54 -1.09
C LEU A 182 6.97 3.04 -2.45
N SER A 183 7.14 1.74 -2.74
CA SER A 183 6.64 1.15 -3.98
C SER A 183 5.12 1.23 -4.12
N LEU A 184 4.38 1.10 -3.01
CA LEU A 184 2.92 1.17 -2.99
C LEU A 184 2.38 2.60 -3.02
N LEU A 185 3.04 3.52 -2.32
CA LEU A 185 2.61 4.90 -2.14
C LEU A 185 3.02 5.82 -3.29
N ARG A 186 4.05 5.45 -4.06
CA ARG A 186 4.60 6.28 -5.13
C ARG A 186 3.87 5.98 -6.45
N PRO A 187 2.89 6.81 -6.88
CA PRO A 187 2.24 6.58 -8.17
C PRO A 187 3.24 6.74 -9.33
N PRO A 188 2.99 6.12 -10.49
CA PRO A 188 3.75 6.40 -11.70
C PRO A 188 3.73 7.91 -11.97
N GLY A 189 4.89 8.52 -12.21
CA GLY A 189 4.96 9.97 -12.37
C GLY A 189 5.28 10.76 -11.09
N TYR A 190 5.30 10.14 -9.91
CA TYR A 190 5.48 10.86 -8.66
C TYR A 190 6.87 11.47 -8.54
N GLN A 191 6.91 12.81 -8.50
CA GLN A 191 8.14 13.59 -8.46
C GLN A 191 9.18 13.06 -9.47
N THR A 192 8.72 12.80 -10.71
CA THR A 192 9.52 12.23 -11.79
C THR A 192 10.82 12.99 -12.02
N ASP A 193 11.91 12.24 -11.91
CA ASP A 193 12.99 12.27 -12.89
C ASP A 193 13.77 13.58 -13.07
N TRP A 194 14.35 14.10 -11.98
CA TRP A 194 15.50 15.01 -12.13
C TRP A 194 16.66 14.23 -12.76
N ARG A 195 17.09 14.67 -13.94
CA ARG A 195 18.34 14.25 -14.60
C ARG A 195 19.56 14.47 -13.72
#